data_AF-A0A4P9WKX1-F1
#
_entry.id   AF-A0A4P9WKX1-F1
#
_cell.length_a   1.000
_cell.length_b   1.000
_cell.length_c   1.000
_cell.angle_alpha   90.00
_cell.angle_beta   90.00
_cell.angle_gamma   90.00
#
_symmetry.space_group_name_H-M   'P 1'
#
loop_
_entity.id
_entity.type
_entity.pdbx_description
1 polymer ?
#
loop_
_entity_poly.entity_id
_entity_poly.type
_entity_poly.pdbx_seq_one_letter_code
_entity_poly.pdbx_strand_id
1 'polypeptide(L)'
;MSVAKPDASRITPCSFAPPSPLNTQYSSLPLQVLLYFNGLYLPVYWILTIALLIYKAQLLPYPPTAFPLEISGLVALGFLELARLFLGSRGNKTEEPLSVGVFLGLTVASAFGFLYYCIWQTYV
;
A
#
# COMPACT_ATOMS: atom_id res chain seq x y z
N MET A 1 1.67 -77.17 -7.93
CA MET A 1 1.84 -75.74 -8.26
C MET A 1 1.71 -74.95 -6.96
N SER A 2 2.83 -74.60 -6.32
CA SER A 2 2.85 -73.89 -5.04
C SER A 2 2.89 -72.39 -5.29
N VAL A 3 1.80 -71.69 -5.00
CA VAL A 3 1.71 -70.23 -5.12
C VAL A 3 2.47 -69.62 -3.95
N ALA A 4 3.51 -68.83 -4.25
CA ALA A 4 4.32 -68.15 -3.25
C ALA A 4 3.55 -66.97 -2.61
N LYS A 5 3.64 -66.86 -1.29
CA LYS A 5 3.03 -65.81 -0.46
C LYS A 5 3.81 -64.49 -0.64
N PRO A 6 3.15 -63.35 -0.93
CA PRO A 6 3.84 -62.07 -1.11
C PRO A 6 4.42 -61.56 0.21
N ASP A 7 5.68 -61.16 0.17
CA ASP A 7 6.44 -60.62 1.29
C ASP A 7 5.99 -59.17 1.61
N ALA A 8 5.46 -58.99 2.82
CA ALA A 8 4.92 -57.74 3.33
C ALA A 8 6.01 -56.71 3.71
N SER A 9 7.30 -57.03 3.55
CA SER A 9 8.42 -56.12 3.86
C SER A 9 8.59 -54.96 2.87
N ARG A 10 7.90 -55.01 1.71
CA ARG A 10 8.07 -54.03 0.62
C ARG A 10 7.10 -52.85 0.65
N ILE A 11 6.32 -52.69 1.72
CA ILE A 11 5.50 -51.50 1.94
C ILE A 11 6.34 -50.51 2.75
N THR A 12 7.34 -49.90 2.11
CA THR A 12 7.86 -48.62 2.61
C THR A 12 6.68 -47.65 2.60
N PRO A 13 6.18 -47.14 3.74
CA PRO A 13 5.29 -46.00 3.69
C PRO A 13 6.11 -44.90 3.02
N CYS A 14 5.57 -44.30 1.96
CA CYS A 14 6.12 -43.08 1.41
C CYS A 14 6.42 -42.17 2.59
N SER A 15 7.71 -41.96 2.87
CA SER A 15 8.15 -41.09 3.96
C SER A 15 7.66 -39.71 3.58
N PHE A 16 6.50 -39.33 4.09
CA PHE A 16 6.00 -37.97 4.05
C PHE A 16 6.92 -37.17 4.97
N ALA A 17 8.06 -36.77 4.41
CA ALA A 17 8.92 -35.80 5.06
C ALA A 17 8.06 -34.55 5.27
N PRO A 18 7.89 -34.07 6.52
CA PRO A 18 7.23 -32.79 6.72
C PRO A 18 8.01 -31.75 5.91
N PRO A 19 7.34 -30.88 5.14
CA PRO A 19 8.03 -29.80 4.46
C PRO A 19 8.86 -29.05 5.50
N SER A 20 10.16 -28.92 5.23
CA SER A 20 11.07 -28.10 6.01
C SER A 20 10.41 -26.74 6.29
N PRO A 21 10.45 -26.21 7.52
CA PRO A 21 9.88 -24.90 7.84
C PRO A 21 10.80 -23.79 7.33
N LEU A 22 11.04 -23.75 6.02
CA LEU A 22 11.69 -22.63 5.37
C LEU A 22 10.60 -21.75 4.82
N ASN A 23 10.18 -20.83 5.68
CA ASN A 23 9.51 -19.59 5.36
C ASN A 23 8.22 -19.77 4.53
N THR A 24 7.15 -20.20 5.20
CA THR A 24 5.82 -20.04 4.62
C THR A 24 5.50 -18.55 4.63
N GLN A 25 5.78 -17.95 3.49
CA GLN A 25 5.61 -16.53 3.24
C GLN A 25 4.11 -16.33 2.93
N TYR A 26 3.46 -15.49 3.73
CA TYR A 26 2.03 -15.26 3.68
C TYR A 26 1.76 -13.78 3.43
N SER A 27 1.14 -13.47 2.30
CA SER A 27 0.55 -12.15 2.04
C SER A 27 -0.38 -11.74 3.18
N SER A 28 -0.27 -10.51 3.65
CA SER A 28 -1.04 -10.04 4.80
C SER A 28 -2.42 -9.54 4.37
N LEU A 29 -3.47 -10.24 4.80
CA LEU A 29 -4.86 -9.85 4.56
C LEU A 29 -5.21 -8.48 5.16
N PRO A 30 -4.80 -8.13 6.40
CA PRO A 30 -5.15 -6.84 7.01
C PRO A 30 -4.61 -5.65 6.21
N LEU A 31 -3.39 -5.76 5.69
CA LEU A 31 -2.76 -4.72 4.88
C LEU A 31 -3.51 -4.50 3.57
N GLN A 32 -3.95 -5.58 2.92
CA GLN A 32 -4.73 -5.52 1.70
C GLN A 32 -6.08 -4.80 1.91
N VAL A 33 -6.73 -5.06 3.04
CA VAL A 33 -7.98 -4.38 3.44
C VAL A 33 -7.75 -2.89 3.71
N LEU A 34 -6.67 -2.55 4.42
CA LEU A 34 -6.32 -1.16 4.72
C LEU A 34 -6.03 -0.36 3.43
N LEU A 35 -5.26 -0.94 2.50
CA LEU A 35 -4.98 -0.35 1.19
C LEU A 35 -6.26 -0.12 0.38
N TYR A 36 -7.22 -1.06 0.45
CA TYR A 36 -8.51 -0.93 -0.25
C TYR A 36 -9.32 0.26 0.27
N PHE A 37 -9.50 0.38 1.59
CA PHE A 37 -10.19 1.53 2.17
C PHE A 37 -9.45 2.84 1.92
N ASN A 38 -8.11 2.82 1.94
CA ASN A 38 -7.33 4.00 1.63
C ASN A 38 -7.54 4.46 0.17
N GLY A 39 -7.64 3.53 -0.78
CA GLY A 39 -7.97 3.82 -2.17
C GLY A 39 -9.36 4.46 -2.36
N LEU A 40 -10.33 4.17 -1.48
CA LEU A 40 -11.64 4.84 -1.47
C LEU A 40 -11.61 6.20 -0.77
N TYR A 41 -10.86 6.30 0.32
CA TYR A 41 -10.70 7.54 1.09
C TYR A 41 -9.96 8.63 0.29
N LEU A 42 -8.92 8.25 -0.45
CA LEU A 42 -8.05 9.17 -1.18
C LEU A 42 -8.79 10.12 -2.13
N PRO A 43 -9.66 9.66 -3.08
CA PRO A 43 -10.36 10.56 -3.99
C PRO A 43 -11.32 11.50 -3.24
N VAL A 44 -11.95 11.04 -2.16
CA VAL A 44 -12.84 11.87 -1.34
C VAL A 44 -12.04 13.00 -0.67
N TYR A 45 -10.92 12.65 -0.03
CA TYR A 45 -10.00 13.64 0.56
C TYR A 45 -9.51 14.66 -0.49
N TRP A 46 -9.15 14.18 -1.68
CA TRP A 46 -8.69 15.02 -2.78
C TRP A 46 -9.75 16.02 -3.25
N ILE A 47 -10.98 15.57 -3.48
CA ILE A 47 -12.09 16.43 -3.89
C ILE A 47 -12.39 17.48 -2.82
N LEU A 48 -12.44 17.07 -1.55
CA LEU A 48 -12.68 17.99 -0.44
C LEU A 48 -11.58 19.04 -0.32
N THR A 49 -10.31 18.64 -0.49
CA THR A 49 -9.17 19.56 -0.42
C THR A 49 -9.20 20.57 -1.56
N ILE A 50 -9.54 20.15 -2.79
CA ILE A 50 -9.73 21.08 -3.92
C ILE A 50 -10.86 22.06 -3.63
N ALA A 51 -12.00 21.58 -3.14
CA ALA A 51 -13.14 22.44 -2.81
C ALA A 51 -12.78 23.49 -1.74
N LEU A 52 -12.03 23.09 -0.71
CA LEU A 52 -11.52 24.00 0.31
C LEU A 52 -10.53 25.01 -0.26
N LEU A 53 -9.60 24.59 -1.12
CA LEU A 53 -8.65 25.51 -1.76
C LEU A 53 -9.36 26.55 -2.63
N ILE A 54 -10.39 26.16 -3.40
CA ILE A 54 -11.21 27.09 -4.18
C ILE A 54 -11.93 28.07 -3.26
N TYR A 55 -12.57 27.56 -2.20
CA TYR A 55 -13.28 28.41 -1.22
C TYR A 55 -12.34 29.46 -0.60
N LYS A 56 -11.15 29.05 -0.18
CA LYS A 56 -10.14 29.94 0.40
C LYS A 56 -9.59 30.94 -0.60
N ALA A 57 -9.40 30.53 -1.85
CA ALA A 57 -8.92 31.42 -2.91
C ALA A 57 -9.92 32.55 -3.24
N GLN A 58 -11.22 32.33 -3.01
CA GLN A 58 -12.24 33.37 -3.18
C GLN A 58 -12.32 34.32 -1.98
N LEU A 59 -12.13 33.78 -0.76
CA LEU A 59 -12.35 34.53 0.47
C LEU A 59 -11.10 35.28 0.96
N LEU A 60 -9.90 34.71 0.75
CA LEU A 60 -8.64 35.28 1.23
C LEU A 60 -7.84 35.91 0.06
N PRO A 61 -7.13 37.03 0.30
CA PRO A 61 -6.22 37.60 -0.68
C PRO A 61 -4.96 36.73 -0.80
N TYR A 62 -5.00 35.74 -1.69
CA TYR A 62 -3.83 34.90 -2.01
C TYR A 62 -2.85 35.66 -2.90
N PRO A 63 -1.53 35.61 -2.61
CA PRO A 63 -0.55 36.07 -3.56
C PRO A 63 -0.58 35.16 -4.80
N PRO A 64 -0.34 35.71 -6.02
CA PRO A 64 -0.51 34.98 -7.28
C PRO A 64 0.33 33.70 -7.39
N THR A 65 1.43 33.61 -6.65
CA THR A 65 2.38 32.49 -6.67
C THR A 65 2.02 31.37 -5.69
N ALA A 66 1.29 31.65 -4.61
CA ALA A 66 1.00 30.66 -3.58
C ALA A 66 -0.10 29.68 -4.02
N PHE A 67 -1.17 30.17 -4.64
CA PHE A 67 -2.29 29.31 -5.04
C PHE A 67 -1.88 28.20 -6.05
N PRO A 68 -1.13 28.50 -7.14
CA PRO A 68 -0.65 27.46 -8.04
C PRO A 68 0.32 26.47 -7.38
N LEU A 69 1.13 26.93 -6.42
CA LEU A 69 2.05 26.07 -5.67
C LEU A 69 1.28 25.02 -4.85
N GLU A 70 0.26 25.44 -4.11
CA GLU A 70 -0.61 24.54 -3.34
C GLU A 70 -1.30 23.51 -4.25
N ILE A 71 -1.84 23.94 -5.39
CA ILE A 71 -2.44 23.02 -6.36
C ILE A 71 -1.41 22.02 -6.91
N SER A 72 -0.22 22.49 -7.28
CA SER A 72 0.85 21.62 -7.78
C SER A 72 1.33 20.60 -6.74
N GLY A 73 1.41 21.02 -5.46
CA GLY A 73 1.74 20.15 -4.35
C GLY A 73 0.67 19.08 -4.12
N LEU A 74 -0.61 19.44 -4.24
CA LEU A 74 -1.71 18.50 -4.08
C LEU A 74 -1.66 17.45 -5.19
N VAL A 75 -1.44 17.89 -6.43
CA VAL A 75 -1.22 17.00 -7.59
C VAL A 75 -0.06 16.05 -7.37
N ALA A 76 1.10 16.55 -6.94
CA ALA A 76 2.25 15.72 -6.63
C ALA A 76 1.94 14.69 -5.53
N LEU A 77 1.23 15.09 -4.47
CA LEU A 77 0.82 14.20 -3.38
C LEU A 77 -0.12 13.09 -3.88
N GLY A 78 -1.03 13.40 -4.81
CA GLY A 78 -1.89 12.38 -5.43
C GLY A 78 -1.12 11.34 -6.23
N PHE A 79 -0.15 11.76 -7.05
CA PHE A 79 0.72 10.80 -7.77
C PHE A 79 1.53 9.93 -6.80
N LEU A 80 2.08 10.53 -5.75
CA LEU A 80 2.81 9.82 -4.71
C LEU A 80 1.93 8.77 -4.02
N GLU A 81 0.69 9.13 -3.69
CA GLU A 81 -0.28 8.22 -3.08
C GLU A 81 -0.72 7.08 -4.01
N LEU A 82 -0.93 7.36 -5.30
CA LEU A 82 -1.22 6.32 -6.29
C LEU A 82 -0.06 5.32 -6.41
N ALA A 83 1.18 5.83 -6.46
CA ALA A 83 2.37 4.98 -6.46
C ALA A 83 2.44 4.14 -5.18
N ARG A 84 2.22 4.76 -4.01
CA ARG A 84 2.20 4.07 -2.72
C ARG A 84 1.17 2.94 -2.70
N LEU A 85 -0.07 3.19 -3.11
CA LEU A 85 -1.12 2.17 -3.14
C LEU A 85 -0.82 1.04 -4.12
N PHE A 86 -0.27 1.37 -5.29
CA PHE A 86 0.12 0.38 -6.29
C PHE A 86 1.25 -0.52 -5.78
N LEU A 87 2.34 0.06 -5.29
CA LEU A 87 3.47 -0.69 -4.76
C LEU A 87 3.09 -1.49 -3.51
N GLY A 88 2.30 -0.93 -2.59
CA GLY A 88 1.84 -1.65 -1.40
C GLY A 88 0.99 -2.88 -1.74
N SER A 89 0.06 -2.75 -2.70
CA SER A 89 -0.79 -3.86 -3.13
C SER A 89 -0.01 -4.93 -3.93
N ARG A 90 1.00 -4.52 -4.71
CA ARG A 90 1.89 -5.42 -5.44
C ARG A 90 2.85 -6.14 -4.49
N GLY A 91 3.60 -5.39 -3.68
CA GLY A 91 4.58 -5.91 -2.72
C GLY A 91 3.98 -6.87 -1.70
N ASN A 92 2.73 -6.66 -1.27
CA ASN A 92 2.04 -7.62 -0.39
C ASN A 92 1.75 -8.97 -1.07
N LYS A 93 1.49 -8.98 -2.38
CA LYS A 93 1.15 -10.21 -3.13
C LYS A 93 2.38 -10.93 -3.67
N THR A 94 3.40 -10.17 -4.05
CA THR A 94 4.66 -10.70 -4.60
C THR A 94 5.70 -10.96 -3.52
N GLU A 95 5.40 -10.57 -2.28
CA GLU A 95 6.23 -10.73 -1.09
C GLU A 95 7.67 -10.26 -1.31
N GLU A 96 7.78 -9.19 -2.10
CA GLU A 96 9.03 -8.69 -2.62
C GLU A 96 9.52 -7.59 -1.66
N PRO A 97 10.66 -7.79 -0.97
CA PRO A 97 11.06 -6.94 0.14
C PRO A 97 11.41 -5.52 -0.29
N LEU A 98 11.88 -5.32 -1.54
CA LEU A 98 12.18 -3.98 -2.06
C LEU A 98 10.88 -3.17 -2.24
N SER A 99 9.83 -3.76 -2.82
CA SER A 99 8.54 -3.12 -3.04
C SER A 99 7.88 -2.73 -1.73
N VAL A 100 7.96 -3.58 -0.70
CA VAL A 100 7.50 -3.26 0.65
C VAL A 100 8.33 -2.14 1.27
N GLY A 101 9.65 -2.16 1.11
CA GLY A 101 10.54 -1.09 1.58
C GLY A 101 10.23 0.27 0.95
N VAL A 102 10.02 0.30 -0.38
CA VAL A 102 9.63 1.53 -1.09
C VAL A 102 8.25 1.99 -0.67
N PHE A 103 7.28 1.08 -0.49
CA PHE A 103 5.95 1.41 0.05
C PHE A 103 6.02 2.07 1.44
N LEU A 104 6.88 1.56 2.33
CA LEU A 104 7.11 2.15 3.66
C LEU A 104 7.69 3.56 3.54
N GLY A 105 8.72 3.75 2.70
CA GLY A 105 9.30 5.06 2.44
C GLY A 105 8.26 6.06 1.90
N LEU A 106 7.45 5.63 0.93
CA LEU A 106 6.35 6.43 0.38
C LEU A 106 5.27 6.74 1.42
N THR A 107 5.03 5.84 2.37
CA THR A 107 4.07 6.08 3.47
C THR A 107 4.55 7.18 4.41
N VAL A 108 5.84 7.20 4.74
CA VAL A 108 6.42 8.28 5.55
C VAL A 108 6.36 9.61 4.78
N ALA A 109 6.77 9.61 3.51
CA ALA A 109 6.72 10.79 2.66
C ALA A 109 5.29 11.34 2.51
N SER A 110 4.30 10.46 2.35
CA SER A 110 2.91 10.87 2.21
C SER A 110 2.30 11.37 3.51
N ALA A 111 2.66 10.79 4.66
CA ALA A 111 2.28 11.30 5.97
C ALA A 111 2.74 12.75 6.16
N PHE A 112 3.99 13.08 5.77
CA PHE A 112 4.46 14.47 5.79
C PHE A 112 3.65 15.38 4.85
N GLY A 113 3.31 14.90 3.65
CA GLY A 113 2.44 15.64 2.73
C GLY A 113 1.05 15.94 3.29
N PHE A 114 0.42 14.97 3.95
CA PHE A 114 -0.87 15.20 4.62
C PHE A 114 -0.74 16.15 5.81
N LEU A 115 0.31 16.01 6.63
CA LEU A 115 0.56 16.93 7.74
C LEU A 115 0.78 18.37 7.25
N TYR A 116 1.39 18.55 6.08
CA TYR A 116 1.50 19.86 5.44
C TYR A 116 0.11 20.49 5.21
N TYR A 117 -0.80 19.78 4.55
CA TYR A 117 -2.16 20.29 4.30
C TYR A 117 -3.02 20.41 5.57
N CYS A 118 -2.77 19.60 6.61
CA CYS A 118 -3.54 19.65 7.85
C CYS A 118 -3.10 20.75 8.82
N ILE A 119 -1.79 21.01 8.95
CA ILE A 119 -1.23 21.84 10.02
C ILE A 119 -0.42 23.02 9.46
N TRP A 120 0.39 22.78 8.43
CA TRP A 120 1.36 23.76 7.94
C TRP A 120 0.89 24.58 6.73
N GLN A 121 -0.35 24.42 6.29
CA GLN A 121 -0.88 25.20 5.18
C GLN A 121 -0.75 26.70 5.51
N THR A 122 0.04 27.41 4.69
CA THR A 122 0.54 28.77 4.98
C THR A 122 -0.55 29.83 5.14
N TYR A 123 -1.74 29.58 4.58
CA TYR A 123 -2.88 30.45 4.65
C TYR A 123 -4.02 29.67 5.28
N VAL A 124 -4.39 30.00 6.54
CA VAL A 124 -5.57 29.47 7.25
C VAL A 124 -6.76 30.36 6.98
#